data_AF-A0A945YRC7-F1
#
_entry.id   AF-A0A945YRC7-F1
#
_cell.length_a   1.000
_cell.length_b   1.000
_cell.length_c   1.000
_cell.angle_alpha   90.00
_cell.angle_beta   90.00
_cell.angle_gamma   90.00
#
_symmetry.space_group_name_H-M   'P 1'
#
loop_
_entity.id
_entity.type
_entity.pdbx_description
1 polymer ?
#
loop_
_entity_poly.entity_id
_entity_poly.type
_entity_poly.pdbx_seq_one_letter_code
_entity_poly.pdbx_strand_id
1 'polypeptide(L)'
;MEMFVDSYDWVMVPNVYGMSQFADGGLLATKPYISGSNYILKMSDYKKGDWCPIWDSLYWGFVDRNREFFRKNPRMSMMVSMFDKKDDASKKKLFETSENFIEKLF
;
A
#
# COMPACT_ATOMS: atom_id res chain seq x y z
N MET A 1 -2.61 -16.41 -13.20
CA MET A 1 -2.74 -15.22 -14.08
C MET A 1 -3.83 -15.55 -15.10
N GLU A 2 -5.10 -15.49 -14.70
CA GLU A 2 -6.17 -16.19 -15.45
C GLU A 2 -7.40 -15.31 -15.70
N MET A 3 -7.45 -14.10 -15.13
CA MET A 3 -8.64 -13.26 -15.14
C MET A 3 -8.68 -12.27 -16.32
N PHE A 4 -7.60 -12.13 -17.09
CA PHE A 4 -7.54 -11.24 -18.26
C PHE A 4 -7.16 -12.01 -19.53
N VAL A 5 -7.74 -11.60 -20.66
CA VAL A 5 -7.57 -12.25 -21.98
C VAL A 5 -6.13 -12.23 -22.50
N ASP A 6 -5.31 -11.32 -22.00
CA ASP A 6 -3.91 -11.09 -22.35
C ASP A 6 -2.93 -11.55 -21.25
N SER A 7 -3.40 -12.37 -20.30
CA SER A 7 -2.60 -12.85 -19.17
C SER A 7 -1.61 -13.97 -19.55
N TYR A 8 -0.60 -13.66 -20.34
CA TYR A 8 0.53 -14.55 -20.60
C TYR A 8 1.66 -14.31 -19.60
N ASP A 9 2.32 -15.38 -19.16
CA ASP A 9 3.36 -15.33 -18.11
C ASP A 9 4.45 -14.29 -18.38
N TRP A 10 4.94 -14.23 -19.62
CA TRP A 10 6.02 -13.30 -20.00
C TRP A 10 5.64 -11.83 -19.81
N VAL A 11 4.34 -11.49 -19.86
CA VAL A 11 3.82 -10.14 -19.57
C VAL A 11 3.50 -10.01 -18.08
N MET A 12 2.83 -11.00 -17.52
CA MET A 12 2.22 -10.89 -16.20
C MET A 12 3.21 -11.04 -15.06
N VAL A 13 4.24 -11.89 -15.20
CA VAL A 13 5.28 -12.07 -14.18
C VAL A 13 5.97 -10.74 -13.82
N PRO A 14 6.55 -9.96 -14.77
CA PRO A 14 7.20 -8.70 -14.41
C PRO A 14 6.22 -7.64 -13.90
N ASN A 15 5.00 -7.57 -14.45
CA ASN A 15 3.99 -6.61 -14.00
C ASN A 15 3.49 -6.90 -12.58
N VAL A 16 3.24 -8.17 -12.24
CA VAL A 16 2.77 -8.55 -10.91
C VAL A 16 3.90 -8.49 -9.90
N TYR A 17 4.99 -9.23 -10.11
CA TYR A 17 6.03 -9.35 -9.08
C TYR A 17 6.93 -8.12 -9.00
N GLY A 18 7.29 -7.51 -10.13
CA GLY A 18 8.15 -6.33 -10.14
C GLY A 18 7.36 -5.06 -9.88
N MET A 19 6.44 -4.72 -10.79
CA MET A 19 5.77 -3.42 -10.73
C MET A 19 4.75 -3.35 -9.59
N SER A 20 3.81 -4.29 -9.52
CA SER A 20 2.71 -4.23 -8.56
C SER A 20 3.14 -4.57 -7.13
N GLN A 21 3.82 -5.70 -6.93
CA GLN A 21 4.16 -6.20 -5.59
C GLN A 21 5.54 -5.73 -5.10
N PHE A 22 6.40 -5.19 -5.97
CA PHE A 22 7.75 -4.77 -5.61
C PHE A 22 8.63 -5.89 -5.02
N ALA A 23 8.33 -7.15 -5.36
CA ALA A 23 9.02 -8.33 -4.84
C ALA A 23 10.41 -8.53 -5.47
N ASP A 24 10.70 -7.87 -6.58
CA ASP A 24 12.01 -7.87 -7.24
C ASP A 24 13.03 -6.90 -6.61
N GLY A 25 12.64 -6.19 -5.55
CA GLY A 25 13.51 -5.22 -4.85
C GLY A 25 13.77 -3.93 -5.63
N GLY A 26 13.01 -3.69 -6.70
CA GLY A 26 13.08 -2.48 -7.51
C GLY A 26 13.89 -2.60 -8.79
N LEU A 27 13.99 -3.81 -9.35
CA LEU A 27 14.60 -4.04 -10.66
C LEU A 27 13.79 -3.35 -11.76
N LEU A 28 12.46 -3.47 -11.71
CA LEU A 28 11.56 -2.87 -12.70
C LEU A 28 11.10 -1.45 -12.32
N ALA A 29 10.88 -1.18 -11.04
CA ALA A 29 10.37 0.10 -10.54
C ALA A 29 11.28 0.66 -9.45
N THR A 30 11.44 1.98 -9.37
CA THR A 30 12.31 2.61 -8.35
C THR A 30 11.61 2.83 -7.00
N LYS A 31 10.29 2.60 -6.93
CA LYS A 31 9.48 2.69 -5.72
C LYS A 31 8.28 1.73 -5.80
N PRO A 32 7.79 1.22 -4.67
CA PRO A 32 6.56 0.43 -4.65
C PRO A 32 5.34 1.32 -4.94
N TYR A 33 4.40 0.80 -5.73
CA TYR A 33 3.13 1.48 -6.04
C TYR A 33 2.10 1.23 -4.94
N ILE A 34 2.23 1.99 -3.85
CA ILE A 34 1.28 2.00 -2.73
C ILE A 34 0.57 3.35 -2.65
N SER A 35 -0.67 3.34 -2.17
CA SER A 35 -1.43 4.58 -1.99
C SER A 35 -2.48 4.48 -0.89
N GLY A 36 -2.79 5.61 -0.25
CA GLY A 36 -3.98 5.77 0.57
C GLY A 36 -5.24 6.02 -0.27
N SER A 37 -6.39 6.05 0.38
CA SER A 37 -7.72 6.15 -0.24
C SER A 37 -7.88 7.41 -1.11
N ASN A 38 -7.18 8.49 -0.73
CA ASN A 38 -7.18 9.76 -1.45
C ASN A 38 -6.70 9.65 -2.90
N TYR A 39 -5.78 8.72 -3.23
CA TYR A 39 -5.36 8.51 -4.61
C TYR A 39 -6.51 7.94 -5.45
N ILE A 40 -7.18 6.90 -4.94
CA ILE A 40 -8.32 6.26 -5.60
C ILE A 40 -9.44 7.28 -5.80
N LEU A 41 -9.80 8.04 -4.76
CA LEU A 41 -10.86 9.06 -4.83
C LEU A 41 -10.58 10.18 -5.85
N LYS A 42 -9.30 10.50 -6.11
CA LYS A 42 -8.92 11.52 -7.09
C LYS A 42 -8.88 11.01 -8.53
N MET A 43 -8.58 9.71 -8.70
CA MET A 43 -8.35 9.09 -10.00
C MET A 43 -9.56 8.29 -10.49
N SER A 44 -10.69 8.34 -9.78
CA SER A 44 -11.89 7.57 -10.10
C SER A 44 -13.16 8.28 -9.64
N ASP A 45 -14.32 7.72 -10.01
CA ASP A 45 -15.63 8.20 -9.58
C ASP A 45 -16.16 7.56 -8.28
N TYR A 46 -15.34 6.73 -7.63
CA TYR A 46 -15.71 6.12 -6.34
C TYR A 46 -15.99 7.20 -5.30
N LYS A 47 -17.09 7.03 -4.55
CA LYS A 47 -17.43 7.93 -3.45
C LYS A 47 -16.69 7.52 -2.18
N LYS A 48 -16.39 8.53 -1.36
CA LYS A 48 -15.87 8.30 -0.02
C LYS A 48 -16.86 7.45 0.76
N GLY A 49 -16.38 6.39 1.41
CA GLY A 49 -17.20 5.48 2.18
C GLY A 49 -16.39 4.72 3.22
N ASP A 50 -17.01 3.69 3.79
CA ASP A 50 -16.44 2.89 4.90
C ASP A 50 -15.17 2.12 4.52
N TRP A 51 -14.92 1.95 3.22
CA TRP A 51 -13.69 1.37 2.72
C TRP A 51 -12.48 2.29 2.89
N CYS A 52 -12.66 3.62 2.95
CA CYS A 52 -11.53 4.55 3.02
C CYS A 52 -10.72 4.40 4.33
N PRO A 53 -11.35 4.38 5.53
CA PRO A 53 -10.63 4.11 6.77
C PRO A 53 -9.88 2.77 6.77
N ILE A 54 -10.46 1.72 6.21
CA ILE A 54 -9.82 0.40 6.10
C ILE A 54 -8.59 0.51 5.19
N TRP A 55 -8.75 1.10 4.00
CA TRP A 55 -7.68 1.26 3.03
C TRP A 55 -6.51 2.10 3.57
N ASP A 56 -6.81 3.21 4.23
CA ASP A 56 -5.80 4.07 4.84
C ASP A 56 -5.10 3.36 6.02
N SER A 57 -5.83 2.54 6.78
CA SER A 57 -5.25 1.73 7.86
C SER A 57 -4.27 0.69 7.33
N LEU A 58 -4.63 -0.02 6.26
CA LEU A 58 -3.74 -0.96 5.59
C LEU A 58 -2.51 -0.26 5.00
N TYR A 59 -2.70 0.89 4.37
CA TYR A 59 -1.60 1.70 3.81
C TYR A 59 -0.61 2.12 4.88
N TRP A 60 -1.08 2.75 5.97
CA TRP A 60 -0.19 3.22 7.03
C TRP A 60 0.43 2.05 7.82
N GLY A 61 -0.32 0.97 8.07
CA GLY A 61 0.19 -0.25 8.68
C GLY A 61 1.31 -0.89 7.82
N PHE A 62 1.16 -0.90 6.50
CA PHE A 62 2.20 -1.38 5.60
C PHE A 62 3.47 -0.50 5.62
N VAL A 63 3.29 0.84 5.64
CA VAL A 63 4.40 1.80 5.76
C VAL A 63 5.17 1.60 7.06
N ASP A 64 4.47 1.44 8.19
CA ASP A 64 5.12 1.26 9.49
C ASP A 64 5.85 -0.08 9.60
N ARG A 65 5.20 -1.20 9.20
CA ARG A 65 5.82 -2.53 9.22
C ARG A 65 7.11 -2.61 8.39
N ASN A 66 7.17 -1.85 7.30
CA ASN A 66 8.33 -1.83 6.39
C ASN A 66 9.15 -0.53 6.51
N ARG A 67 9.08 0.17 7.66
CA ARG A 67 9.68 1.50 7.83
C ARG A 67 11.17 1.56 7.54
N GLU A 68 11.92 0.51 7.86
CA GLU A 68 13.37 0.46 7.61
C GLU A 68 13.69 0.49 6.11
N PHE A 69 12.87 -0.17 5.29
CA PHE A 69 12.96 -0.08 3.84
C PHE A 69 12.64 1.34 3.35
N PHE A 70 11.52 1.91 3.79
CA PHE A 70 11.09 3.24 3.35
C PHE A 70 12.02 4.37 3.79
N ARG A 71 12.63 4.28 4.98
CA ARG A 71 13.61 5.26 5.48
C ARG A 71 14.84 5.35 4.59
N LYS A 72 15.31 4.22 4.07
CA LYS A 72 16.50 4.15 3.20
C LYS A 72 16.24 4.71 1.80
N ASN A 73 14.98 4.74 1.34
CA ASN A 73 14.62 5.27 0.04
C ASN A 73 14.35 6.79 0.11
N PRO A 74 15.19 7.66 -0.49
CA PRO A 74 15.05 9.11 -0.38
C PRO A 74 13.71 9.67 -0.88
N ARG A 75 13.06 8.99 -1.82
CA ARG A 75 11.75 9.40 -2.37
C ARG A 75 10.59 9.04 -1.46
N MET A 76 10.77 8.09 -0.54
CA MET A 76 9.71 7.51 0.28
C MET A 76 9.90 7.78 1.78
N SER A 77 11.09 8.23 2.20
CA SER A 77 11.42 8.53 3.59
C SER A 77 10.44 9.51 4.24
N MET A 78 9.93 10.46 3.46
CA MET A 78 8.92 11.43 3.90
C MET A 78 7.63 10.77 4.41
N MET A 79 7.23 9.61 3.87
CA MET A 79 6.04 8.89 4.33
C MET A 79 6.21 8.42 5.77
N VAL A 80 7.39 7.94 6.13
CA VAL A 80 7.71 7.53 7.51
C VAL A 80 7.63 8.75 8.44
N SER A 81 8.20 9.88 8.03
CA SER A 81 8.10 11.13 8.80
C SER A 81 6.65 11.62 8.95
N MET A 82 5.81 11.46 7.94
CA MET A 82 4.38 11.80 8.02
C MET A 82 3.63 10.87 8.98
N PHE A 83 3.96 9.59 8.98
CA PHE A 83 3.40 8.62 9.92
C PHE A 83 3.81 8.94 11.36
N ASP A 84 5.10 9.23 11.59
CA ASP A 84 5.66 9.52 12.91
C ASP A 84 5.00 10.76 13.56
N LYS A 85 4.61 11.75 12.75
CA LYS A 85 3.89 12.96 13.18
C LYS A 85 2.43 12.76 13.59
N LYS A 86 1.83 11.59 13.31
CA LYS A 86 0.46 11.29 13.76
C LYS A 86 0.45 11.12 15.29
N ASP A 87 -0.64 11.51 15.92
CA ASP A 87 -0.85 11.26 17.34
C ASP A 87 -1.03 9.77 17.64
N ASP A 88 -0.74 9.38 18.87
CA ASP A 88 -0.73 7.97 19.27
C ASP A 88 -2.13 7.34 19.23
N ALA A 89 -3.19 8.12 19.48
CA ALA A 89 -4.56 7.63 19.38
C ALA A 89 -4.92 7.30 17.93
N SER A 90 -4.55 8.17 16.97
CA SER A 90 -4.70 7.91 15.55
C SER A 90 -3.90 6.70 15.09
N LYS A 91 -2.64 6.57 15.52
CA LYS A 91 -1.80 5.39 15.19
C LYS A 91 -2.43 4.10 15.70
N LYS A 92 -2.86 4.09 16.97
CA LYS A 92 -3.54 2.96 17.59
C LYS A 92 -4.80 2.56 16.80
N LYS A 93 -5.63 3.54 16.44
CA LYS A 93 -6.85 3.29 15.65
C LYS A 93 -6.53 2.70 14.27
N LEU A 94 -5.51 3.20 13.59
CA LEU A 94 -5.07 2.65 12.28
C LEU A 94 -4.66 1.19 12.44
N PHE A 95 -3.85 0.86 13.46
CA PHE A 95 -3.41 -0.52 13.71
C PHE A 95 -4.57 -1.45 14.06
N GLU A 96 -5.44 -1.05 14.99
CA GLU A 96 -6.62 -1.85 15.34
C GLU A 96 -7.51 -2.10 14.13
N THR A 97 -7.73 -1.09 13.29
CA THR A 97 -8.54 -1.25 12.07
C THR A 97 -7.86 -2.17 11.05
N SER A 98 -6.54 -2.06 10.87
CA SER A 98 -5.81 -2.91 9.92
C SER A 98 -5.76 -4.37 10.37
N GLU A 99 -5.46 -4.63 11.63
CA GLU A 99 -5.38 -6.01 12.16
C GLU A 99 -6.76 -6.67 12.16
N ASN A 100 -7.81 -5.99 12.64
CA ASN A 100 -9.18 -6.49 12.58
C ASN A 100 -9.65 -6.81 11.16
N PHE A 101 -9.14 -6.10 10.14
CA PHE A 101 -9.48 -6.38 8.75
C PHE A 101 -8.71 -7.60 8.23
N ILE A 102 -7.41 -7.70 8.54
CA ILE A 102 -6.57 -8.83 8.12
C ILE A 102 -7.04 -10.13 8.78
N GLU A 103 -7.39 -10.11 10.07
CA GLU A 103 -7.94 -11.26 10.81
C GLU A 103 -9.27 -11.76 10.26
N LYS A 104 -10.03 -10.94 9.54
CA LYS A 104 -11.28 -11.36 8.88
C LYS A 104 -11.06 -11.94 7.49
N LEU A 105 -9.89 -11.70 6.90
CA LEU A 105 -9.57 -12.10 5.54
C LEU A 105 -9.01 -13.53 5.50
N PHE A 106 -8.40 -13.98 6.59
CA PHE A 106 -7.77 -15.28 6.77
C PHE A 106 -8.46 -16.05 7.91
#